data_AF-A0A7V2TYV6-F1
#
_entry.id   AF-A0A7V2TYV6-F1
#
_cell.length_a   1.000
_cell.length_b   1.000
_cell.length_c   1.000
_cell.angle_alpha   90.00
_cell.angle_beta   90.00
_cell.angle_gamma   90.00
#
_symmetry.space_group_name_H-M   'P 1'
#
loop_
_entity.id
_entity.type
_entity.pdbx_description
1 polymer ?
#
loop_
_entity_poly.entity_id
_entity_poly.type
_entity_poly.pdbx_seq_one_letter_code
_entity_poly.pdbx_strand_id
1 'polypeptide(L)' 'MRSDVNIFIHRDKCYTCGICVERCILDNLRMYLAPCRAACPIHMNCQGYVRLIAQGKEEEAAKEARKDLPFAGIVGRV' A
#
# COMPACT_ATOMS: atom_id res chain seq x y z
N MET A 1 1.65 15.29 -0.52
CA MET A 1 1.58 15.66 0.90
C MET A 1 2.96 16.18 1.24
N ARG A 2 3.10 17.44 1.62
CA ARG A 2 4.39 18.02 2.02
C ARG A 2 4.57 17.68 3.49
N SER A 3 5.62 16.95 3.88
CA SER A 3 6.08 16.95 5.27
C SER A 3 7.06 18.11 5.43
N ASP A 4 7.11 18.71 6.60
CA ASP A 4 7.89 19.93 6.91
C ASP A 4 9.42 19.67 7.00
N VAL A 5 9.90 18.67 6.26
CA VAL A 5 11.29 18.16 6.25
C VAL A 5 11.76 18.07 4.79
N ASN A 6 13.07 18.05 4.56
CA ASN A 6 13.73 18.06 3.23
C ASN A 6 13.45 16.82 2.33
N ILE A 7 12.40 16.04 2.59
CA ILE A 7 12.03 14.83 1.85
C ILE A 7 10.75 15.11 1.05
N PHE A 8 10.87 15.10 -0.27
CA PHE A 8 9.78 15.41 -1.18
C PHE A 8 9.26 14.14 -1.86
N ILE A 9 7.96 13.85 -1.69
CA ILE A 9 7.27 12.83 -2.49
C ILE A 9 6.70 13.49 -3.74
N HIS A 10 7.38 13.25 -4.86
CA HIS A 10 6.93 13.65 -6.19
C HIS A 10 5.65 12.90 -6.55
N ARG A 11 4.51 13.59 -6.61
CA ARG A 11 3.21 12.97 -6.91
C ARG A 11 3.15 12.38 -8.31
N ASP A 12 3.87 12.98 -9.24
CA ASP A 12 4.06 12.54 -10.63
C ASP A 12 4.78 11.19 -10.73
N LYS A 13 5.65 10.87 -9.77
CA LYS A 13 6.42 9.61 -9.72
C LYS A 13 5.90 8.64 -8.66
N CYS A 14 5.03 9.12 -7.77
CA CYS A 14 4.53 8.33 -6.66
C CYS A 14 3.43 7.40 -7.12
N TYR A 15 3.76 6.12 -7.18
CA TYR A 15 2.81 5.07 -7.46
C TYR A 15 2.01 4.63 -6.21
N THR A 16 1.80 5.50 -5.23
CA THR A 16 0.89 5.30 -4.06
C THR A 16 0.89 3.91 -3.40
N CYS A 17 2.07 3.29 -3.22
CA CYS A 17 2.19 1.92 -2.69
C CYS A 17 2.07 1.81 -1.16
N GLY A 18 2.05 2.91 -0.42
CA GLY A 18 1.92 2.93 1.04
C GLY A 18 3.15 2.44 1.83
N ILE A 19 4.14 1.80 1.20
CA ILE A 19 5.34 1.22 1.85
C ILE A 19 6.17 2.30 2.57
N CYS A 20 6.16 3.52 2.06
CA CYS A 20 6.82 4.67 2.66
C CYS A 20 6.37 4.96 4.10
N VAL A 21 5.11 4.65 4.45
CA VAL A 21 4.57 4.81 5.81
C VAL A 21 5.23 3.84 6.79
N GLU A 22 5.62 2.65 6.34
CA GLU A 22 6.20 1.61 7.21
C GLU A 22 7.73 1.62 7.25
N ARG A 23 8.38 2.11 6.20
CA ARG A 23 9.85 2.09 6.11
C ARG A 23 10.54 3.21 6.88
N CYS A 24 9.85 4.32 7.13
CA CYS A 24 10.47 5.47 7.80
C CYS A 24 10.41 5.32 9.32
N ILE A 25 11.51 4.84 9.93
CA ILE A 25 11.61 4.64 11.38
C ILE A 25 11.35 5.94 12.17
N LEU A 26 11.72 7.09 11.59
CA LEU A 26 11.61 8.41 12.22
C LEU A 26 10.32 9.17 11.86
N ASP A 27 9.43 8.59 11.04
CA ASP A 27 8.23 9.27 10.48
C ASP A 27 8.52 10.67 9.86
N ASN A 28 9.71 10.85 9.27
CA ASN A 28 10.09 12.11 8.60
C ASN A 28 9.24 12.40 7.35
N LEU A 29 8.50 11.40 6.85
CA LEU A 29 7.58 11.54 5.73
C LEU A 29 6.20 12.06 6.15
N ARG A 30 5.85 12.00 7.45
CA ARG A 30 4.56 12.42 8.01
C ARG A 30 3.38 11.94 7.15
N MET A 31 3.40 10.68 6.74
CA MET A 31 2.33 10.09 5.93
C MET A 31 1.43 9.23 6.79
N TYR A 32 0.12 9.34 6.54
CA TYR A 32 -0.86 8.53 7.23
C TYR A 32 -1.01 7.15 6.59
N LEU A 33 -1.18 6.14 7.43
CA LEU A 33 -1.58 4.81 6.99
C LEU A 33 -2.94 4.89 6.31
N ALA A 34 -3.09 4.17 5.20
CA ALA A 34 -4.35 4.12 4.48
C ALA A 34 -5.49 3.64 5.40
N PRO A 35 -6.69 4.24 5.35
CA PRO A 35 -7.80 3.84 6.20
C PRO A 35 -8.20 2.38 5.96
N CYS A 36 -8.10 1.88 4.72
CA CYS A 36 -8.38 0.48 4.39
C CYS A 36 -7.39 -0.49 5.05
N ARG A 37 -6.11 -0.11 5.20
CA ARG A 37 -5.07 -0.92 5.83
C ARG A 37 -5.14 -0.83 7.36
N ALA A 38 -5.49 0.35 7.89
CA ALA A 38 -5.75 0.55 9.30
C ALA A 38 -6.97 -0.27 9.78
N ALA A 39 -8.01 -0.38 8.95
CA ALA A 39 -9.20 -1.18 9.24
C ALA A 39 -9.01 -2.69 9.00
N CYS A 40 -7.99 -3.09 8.23
CA CYS A 40 -7.77 -4.50 7.91
C CYS A 40 -7.22 -5.26 9.14
N PRO A 41 -7.86 -6.35 9.58
CA PRO A 41 -7.41 -7.11 10.76
C PRO A 41 -6.01 -7.70 10.63
N ILE A 42 -5.55 -7.95 9.40
CA ILE A 42 -4.23 -8.49 9.09
C ILE A 42 -3.26 -7.44 8.55
N HIS A 43 -3.66 -6.16 8.53
CA HIS A 43 -2.85 -5.04 8.06
C HIS A 43 -2.21 -5.23 6.67
N MET A 44 -2.87 -5.97 5.78
CA MET A 44 -2.33 -6.25 4.44
C MET A 44 -2.21 -4.97 3.59
N ASN A 45 -1.27 -4.95 2.63
CA ASN A 45 -1.10 -3.80 1.75
C ASN A 45 -2.16 -3.73 0.62
N CYS A 46 -3.38 -3.31 0.97
CA CYS A 46 -4.47 -3.15 -0.01
C CYS A 46 -4.15 -2.17 -1.14
N GLN A 47 -3.47 -1.06 -0.83
CA GLN A 47 -3.09 -0.07 -1.84
C GLN A 47 -2.13 -0.65 -2.88
N GLY A 48 -1.20 -1.50 -2.44
CA GLY A 48 -0.20 -2.14 -3.30
C GLY A 48 -0.82 -2.97 -4.42
N TYR A 49 -1.68 -3.94 -4.09
CA TYR A 49 -2.27 -4.80 -5.12
C TYR A 49 -3.35 -4.09 -5.94
N VAL A 50 -4.14 -3.18 -5.37
CA VAL A 50 -5.16 -2.41 -6.12
C VAL A 50 -4.51 -1.54 -7.19
N ARG A 51 -3.36 -0.93 -6.91
CA ARG A 51 -2.58 -0.24 -7.94
C ARG A 51 -2.16 -1.18 -9.07
N LEU A 52 -1.65 -2.37 -8.73
CA LEU A 52 -1.16 -3.31 -9.74
C LEU A 52 -2.30 -3.74 -10.67
N ILE A 53 -3.51 -3.93 -10.13
CA ILE A 53 -4.74 -4.14 -10.91
C ILE A 53 -5.00 -2.94 -11.83
N ALA A 54 -4.93 -1.70 -11.32
CA ALA A 54 -5.12 -0.50 -12.13
C ALA A 54 -4.07 -0.34 -13.26
N GLN A 55 -2.91 -0.98 -13.13
CA GLN A 55 -1.87 -1.04 -14.16
C GLN A 55 -2.02 -2.23 -15.12
N GLY A 56 -3.09 -3.03 -15.00
CA GLY A 56 -3.30 -4.24 -15.81
C GLY A 56 -2.40 -5.42 -15.42
N LYS A 57 -1.75 -5.35 -14.26
CA LYS A 57 -0.77 -6.34 -13.79
C LYS A 57 -1.38 -7.32 -12.80
N GLU A 58 -2.37 -8.07 -13.24
CA GLU A 58 -3.18 -8.93 -12.38
C GLU A 58 -2.36 -10.02 -11.65
N GLU A 59 -1.38 -10.62 -12.33
CA GLU A 59 -0.54 -11.66 -11.73
C GLU A 59 0.35 -11.10 -10.61
N GLU A 60 0.94 -9.91 -10.82
CA GLU A 60 1.73 -9.22 -9.79
C GLU A 60 0.82 -8.83 -8.61
N ALA A 61 -0.39 -8.36 -8.89
CA ALA A 61 -1.37 -8.02 -7.85
C ALA A 61 -1.74 -9.24 -7.00
N ALA A 62 -2.00 -10.38 -7.64
CA ALA A 62 -2.31 -11.62 -6.93
C ALA A 62 -1.14 -12.10 -6.08
N LYS A 63 0.11 -11.97 -6.57
CA LYS A 63 1.32 -12.27 -5.79
C LYS A 63 1.46 -11.32 -4.60
N GLU A 64 1.20 -10.03 -4.78
CA GLU A 64 1.26 -9.04 -3.71
C GLU A 64 0.25 -9.35 -2.60
N ALA A 65 -1.02 -9.59 -2.96
CA ALA A 65 -2.07 -9.91 -1.99
C ALA A 65 -1.77 -11.20 -1.21
N ARG A 66 -1.20 -12.21 -1.88
CA ARG A 66 -0.88 -13.52 -1.27
C ARG A 66 0.31 -13.49 -0.31
N LYS A 67 1.08 -12.40 -0.22
CA LYS A 67 2.14 -12.25 0.80
C LYS A 67 1.57 -12.32 2.21
N ASP A 68 0.46 -11.64 2.42
CA ASP A 68 -0.21 -11.55 3.71
C ASP A 68 -1.44 -12.45 3.78
N LEU A 69 -2.10 -12.68 2.64
CA LEU A 69 -3.40 -13.36 2.56
C LEU A 69 -3.38 -14.57 1.60
N PRO A 70 -2.98 -15.77 2.05
CA PRO A 70 -2.87 -16.95 1.19
C PRO A 70 -4.19 -17.35 0.54
N PHE A 71 -5.32 -17.04 1.19
CA PHE A 71 -6.67 -17.33 0.71
C PHE A 71 -7.38 -16.07 0.16
N ALA A 72 -6.67 -15.20 -0.53
CA ALA A 72 -7.20 -13.92 -1.04
C ALA A 72 -8.48 -14.08 -1.88
N GLY A 73 -8.61 -15.16 -2.66
CA GLY A 73 -9.81 -15.41 -3.46
C GLY A 73 -11.05 -15.79 -2.64
N ILE A 74 -10.88 -16.40 -1.46
CA ILE A 74 -12.00 -16.76 -0.58
C ILE A 74 -12.43 -15.51 0.21
N VAL A 75 -11.46 -14.81 0.80
CA VAL A 75 -11.73 -13.61 1.61
C VAL A 75 -12.20 -12.44 0.77
N GLY A 76 -11.76 -12.30 -0.47
CA GLY A 76 -12.28 -11.26 -1.38
C GLY A 76 -13.70 -11.53 -1.89
N ARG A 77 -14.24 -12.74 -1.68
CA ARG A 77 -15.57 -13.14 -2.15
C ARG A 77 -16.64 -13.04 -1.06
N VAL A 78 -16.28 -13.34 0.20
CA VAL A 78 -17.20 -13.42 1.35
C VAL A 78 -17.20 -12.09 2.09
#